data_AF-A0A0T6BE91-F1
#
_entry.id   AF-A0A0T6BE91-F1
#
_cell.length_a   1.000
_cell.length_b   1.000
_cell.length_c   1.000
_cell.angle_alpha   90.00
_cell.angle_beta   90.00
_cell.angle_gamma   90.00
#
_symmetry.space_group_name_H-M   'P 1'
#
loop_
_entity.id
_entity.type
_entity.pdbx_description
1 polymer ?
#
loop_
_entity_poly.entity_id
_entity_poly.type
_entity_poly.pdbx_seq_one_letter_code
_entity_poly.pdbx_strand_id
1 'polypeptide(L)'
;RDGAVWAKHEPAWGFLGSVVNLTCEATAEPAPRFEWRQPIKNHGKIFNITDSTSMMQVNITSEKVFGNYTCKVFNKHGYLFKTITLEAGEQPQPPEFVVEQAKNSELMIITILPPSGPTGLMAPTGFIVKYRLVDPKKPHGDDWKERYYNINSS
;
A
#
# COMPACT_ATOMS: atom_id res chain seq x y z
N ARG A 1 3.72 17.74 -36.16
CA ARG A 1 2.34 17.48 -35.64
C ARG A 1 2.56 16.79 -34.31
N ASP A 2 2.87 17.61 -33.33
CA ASP A 2 3.44 17.19 -32.06
C ASP A 2 2.28 17.07 -31.08
N GLY A 3 1.74 15.86 -31.02
CA GLY A 3 0.62 15.52 -30.15
C GLY A 3 1.09 15.48 -28.70
N ALA A 4 0.70 16.50 -27.95
CA ALA A 4 0.96 16.68 -26.53
C ALA A 4 0.83 15.38 -25.72
N VAL A 5 1.96 14.89 -25.24
CA VAL A 5 2.08 13.76 -24.31
C VAL A 5 1.75 14.29 -22.92
N TRP A 6 0.49 14.16 -22.52
CA TRP A 6 0.10 14.29 -21.12
C TRP A 6 0.50 13.00 -20.37
N ALA A 7 1.80 12.73 -20.26
CA ALA A 7 2.28 11.67 -19.37
C ALA A 7 2.10 12.15 -17.93
N LYS A 8 0.90 11.96 -17.37
CA LYS A 8 0.66 12.14 -15.94
C LYS A 8 1.64 11.22 -15.20
N HIS A 9 2.51 11.83 -14.42
CA HIS A 9 3.32 11.14 -13.45
C HIS A 9 2.41 10.68 -12.32
N GLU A 10 2.26 9.37 -12.15
CA GLU A 10 1.45 8.81 -11.06
C GLU A 10 2.39 8.19 -10.02
N PRO A 11 2.50 8.76 -8.82
CA PRO A 11 3.26 8.13 -7.75
C PRO A 11 2.48 6.93 -7.19
N ALA A 12 3.22 5.90 -6.81
CA ALA A 12 2.76 4.79 -6.01
C ALA A 12 3.74 4.60 -4.86
N TRP A 13 3.26 4.24 -3.67
CA TRP A 13 4.11 4.05 -2.50
C TRP A 13 4.07 2.61 -2.03
N GLY A 14 5.19 2.13 -1.52
CA GLY A 14 5.26 0.87 -0.82
C GLY A 14 6.49 0.75 0.06
N PHE A 15 6.43 -0.12 1.05
CA PHE A 15 7.51 -0.35 2.02
C PHE A 15 8.06 -1.78 1.87
N LEU A 16 9.24 -2.04 2.45
CA LEU A 16 9.86 -3.37 2.39
C LEU A 16 8.93 -4.46 2.94
N GLY A 17 8.76 -5.54 2.19
CA GLY A 17 7.86 -6.65 2.50
C GLY A 17 6.41 -6.43 2.05
N SER A 18 6.04 -5.25 1.55
CA SER A 18 4.72 -5.00 0.95
C SER A 18 4.64 -5.47 -0.50
N VAL A 19 3.40 -5.62 -0.98
CA VAL A 19 3.08 -5.92 -2.38
C VAL A 19 2.26 -4.76 -2.93
N VAL A 20 2.71 -4.19 -4.05
CA VAL A 20 2.06 -3.06 -4.72
C VAL A 20 1.56 -3.48 -6.09
N ASN A 21 0.35 -3.05 -6.44
CA ASN A 21 -0.25 -3.27 -7.76
C ASN A 21 -0.21 -1.96 -8.56
N LEU A 22 0.49 -1.96 -9.69
CA LEU A 22 0.59 -0.83 -10.60
C LEU A 22 -0.34 -1.06 -11.79
N THR A 23 -1.31 -0.17 -11.99
CA THR A 23 -2.38 -0.37 -12.98
C THR A 23 -2.23 0.57 -14.19
N CYS A 24 -2.35 -0.02 -15.37
CA CYS A 24 -2.35 0.67 -16.65
C CYS A 24 -3.65 0.35 -17.40
N GLU A 25 -4.42 1.39 -17.68
CA GLU A 25 -5.71 1.29 -18.36
C GLU A 25 -5.69 2.14 -19.63
N ALA A 26 -6.22 1.59 -20.71
CA ALA A 26 -6.39 2.30 -21.97
C ALA A 26 -7.50 1.65 -22.80
N THR A 27 -8.24 2.48 -23.54
CA THR A 27 -9.25 2.06 -24.50
C THR A 27 -8.77 2.38 -25.90
N ALA A 28 -8.88 1.41 -26.83
CA ALA A 28 -8.48 1.59 -28.22
C ALA A 28 -9.27 0.65 -29.12
N GLU A 29 -9.46 1.05 -30.38
CA GLU A 29 -10.04 0.22 -31.44
C GLU A 29 -9.03 0.10 -32.60
N PRO A 30 -8.55 -1.09 -32.95
CA PRO A 30 -8.72 -2.37 -32.26
C PRO A 30 -8.16 -2.38 -30.84
N ALA A 31 -8.58 -3.36 -30.05
CA ALA A 31 -8.19 -3.54 -28.65
C ALA A 31 -6.66 -3.38 -28.44
N PRO A 32 -6.25 -2.68 -27.36
CA PRO A 32 -4.85 -2.42 -27.10
C PRO A 32 -4.11 -3.67 -26.59
N ARG A 33 -2.78 -3.62 -26.69
CA ARG A 33 -1.85 -4.54 -26.04
C ARG A 33 -0.96 -3.77 -25.07
N PHE A 34 -0.49 -4.47 -24.04
CA PHE A 34 0.27 -3.90 -22.95
C PHE A 34 1.65 -4.56 -22.85
N GLU A 35 2.68 -3.73 -22.73
CA GLU A 35 4.06 -4.13 -22.46
C GLU A 35 4.57 -3.34 -21.27
N TRP A 36 5.30 -3.98 -20.35
CA TRP A 36 5.82 -3.33 -19.16
C TRP A 36 7.34 -3.30 -19.13
N ARG A 37 7.88 -2.13 -18.78
CA ARG A 37 9.27 -1.93 -18.37
C ARG A 37 9.31 -1.73 -16.86
N GLN A 38 10.28 -2.38 -16.22
CA GLN A 38 10.50 -2.34 -14.78
C GLN A 38 11.99 -2.10 -14.48
N PRO A 39 12.34 -1.52 -13.32
CA PRO A 39 13.73 -1.25 -12.95
C PRO A 39 14.59 -2.52 -12.91
N ILE A 40 14.04 -3.60 -12.33
CA ILE A 40 14.66 -4.93 -12.27
C ILE A 40 13.94 -5.85 -13.24
N LYS A 41 14.67 -6.45 -14.17
CA LYS A 41 14.11 -7.36 -15.18
C LYS A 41 13.44 -8.57 -14.51
N ASN A 42 12.22 -8.91 -14.94
CA ASN A 42 11.45 -10.07 -14.50
C ASN A 42 11.14 -10.13 -12.99
N HIS A 43 11.11 -8.99 -12.30
CA HIS A 43 10.82 -8.96 -10.87
C HIS A 43 9.31 -8.95 -10.57
N GLY A 44 8.56 -8.09 -11.24
CA GLY A 44 7.10 -8.01 -11.13
C GLY A 44 6.38 -9.05 -11.98
N LYS A 45 5.16 -9.39 -11.56
CA LYS A 45 4.23 -10.29 -12.27
C LYS A 45 3.17 -9.47 -13.00
N ILE A 46 2.97 -9.77 -14.28
CA ILE A 46 2.00 -9.06 -15.14
C ILE A 46 0.71 -9.87 -15.22
N PHE A 47 -0.41 -9.18 -15.07
CA PHE A 47 -1.76 -9.73 -15.21
C PHE A 47 -2.54 -8.88 -16.22
N ASN A 48 -3.14 -9.51 -17.22
CA ASN A 48 -4.13 -8.86 -18.08
C ASN A 48 -5.50 -9.05 -17.42
N ILE A 49 -6.01 -7.99 -16.81
CA ILE A 49 -7.25 -8.02 -16.02
C ILE A 49 -8.46 -8.00 -16.97
N THR A 50 -8.38 -7.14 -17.99
CA THR A 50 -9.36 -7.03 -19.09
C THR A 50 -8.63 -6.71 -20.39
N ASP A 51 -9.35 -6.65 -21.52
CA ASP A 51 -8.80 -6.20 -22.80
C ASP A 51 -8.34 -4.73 -22.79
N SER A 52 -8.77 -3.95 -21.80
CA SER A 52 -8.42 -2.53 -21.63
C SER A 52 -7.52 -2.26 -20.42
N THR A 53 -7.21 -3.26 -19.60
CA THR A 53 -6.51 -3.07 -18.31
C THR A 53 -5.44 -4.14 -18.07
N SER A 54 -4.21 -3.68 -17.82
CA SER A 54 -3.08 -4.51 -17.40
C SER A 54 -2.57 -4.05 -16.04
N MET A 55 -2.20 -5.00 -15.18
CA MET A 55 -1.70 -4.77 -13.84
C MET A 55 -0.33 -5.44 -13.66
N MET A 56 0.63 -4.71 -13.11
CA MET A 56 1.91 -5.24 -12.64
C MET A 56 1.89 -5.34 -11.12
N GLN A 57 2.01 -6.55 -10.58
CA GLN A 57 2.20 -6.78 -9.14
C GLN A 57 3.69 -6.83 -8.81
N VAL A 58 4.11 -6.02 -7.85
CA VAL A 58 5.51 -5.85 -7.44
C VAL A 58 5.64 -6.19 -5.96
N ASN A 59 6.50 -7.16 -5.62
CA ASN A 59 6.82 -7.48 -4.22
C ASN A 59 8.10 -6.74 -3.78
N ILE A 60 8.01 -5.84 -2.81
CA ILE A 60 9.11 -4.95 -2.44
C ILE A 60 10.10 -5.69 -1.52
N THR A 61 11.01 -6.45 -2.13
CA THR A 61 11.99 -7.28 -1.42
C THR A 61 13.31 -6.55 -1.14
N SER A 62 13.58 -5.45 -1.84
CA SER A 62 14.77 -4.61 -1.65
C SER A 62 14.54 -3.21 -2.22
N GLU A 63 15.38 -2.24 -1.84
CA GLU A 63 15.29 -0.86 -2.33
C GLU A 63 15.51 -0.74 -3.85
N LYS A 64 16.19 -1.69 -4.48
CA LYS A 64 16.43 -1.71 -5.93
C LYS A 64 15.14 -1.82 -6.76
N VAL A 65 14.05 -2.22 -6.13
CA VAL A 65 12.73 -2.37 -6.73
C VAL A 65 12.08 -1.00 -6.99
N PHE A 66 12.43 0.02 -6.20
CA PHE A 66 11.89 1.37 -6.36
C PHE A 66 12.36 2.00 -7.67
N GLY A 67 11.54 2.92 -8.20
CA GLY A 67 11.80 3.65 -9.43
C GLY A 67 10.67 3.57 -10.45
N ASN A 68 11.01 3.82 -11.72
CA ASN A 68 10.02 4.04 -12.77
C ASN A 68 9.58 2.72 -13.42
N TYR A 69 8.27 2.49 -13.41
CA TYR A 69 7.60 1.43 -14.14
C TYR A 69 6.85 2.05 -15.32
N THR A 70 7.19 1.64 -16.54
CA THR A 70 6.58 2.20 -17.75
C THR A 70 5.73 1.15 -18.43
N CYS A 71 4.44 1.41 -18.52
CA CYS A 71 3.50 0.68 -19.34
C CYS A 71 3.47 1.30 -20.75
N LYS A 72 3.75 0.50 -21.77
CA LYS A 72 3.53 0.82 -23.17
C LYS A 72 2.22 0.17 -23.59
N VAL A 73 1.29 1.00 -24.04
CA VAL A 73 0.00 0.57 -24.58
C VAL A 73 0.03 0.79 -26.09
N PHE A 74 -0.36 -0.19 -26.89
CA PHE A 74 -0.31 -0.04 -28.35
C PHE A 74 -1.35 -0.87 -29.07
N ASN A 75 -1.77 -0.40 -30.24
CA ASN A 75 -2.53 -1.17 -31.21
C ASN A 75 -1.93 -0.95 -32.61
N LYS A 76 -2.62 -1.41 -33.67
CA LYS A 76 -2.14 -1.25 -35.05
C LYS A 76 -2.05 0.20 -35.53
N HIS A 77 -2.66 1.15 -34.82
CA HIS A 77 -2.74 2.56 -35.19
C HIS A 77 -1.76 3.45 -34.43
N GLY A 78 -1.16 2.97 -33.33
CA GLY A 78 -0.21 3.77 -32.57
C GLY A 78 0.10 3.19 -31.19
N TYR A 79 0.81 3.98 -30.40
CA TYR A 79 1.22 3.63 -29.04
C TYR A 79 1.22 4.85 -28.11
N LEU A 80 1.07 4.58 -26.81
CA LEU A 80 1.17 5.54 -25.71
C LEU A 80 2.00 4.92 -24.58
N PHE A 81 2.53 5.79 -23.72
CA PHE A 81 3.27 5.38 -22.53
C PHE A 81 2.66 5.99 -21.27
N LYS A 82 2.54 5.18 -20.23
CA LYS A 82 2.21 5.60 -18.86
C LYS A 82 3.38 5.23 -17.96
N THR A 83 3.92 6.19 -17.21
CA THR A 83 4.99 5.92 -16.23
C THR A 83 4.46 6.13 -14.82
N ILE A 84 4.65 5.11 -13.99
CA ILE A 84 4.29 5.08 -12.58
C ILE A 84 5.59 5.02 -11.77
N THR A 85 5.75 5.90 -10.80
CA THR A 85 6.94 5.92 -9.95
C THR A 85 6.64 5.21 -8.65
N LEU A 86 7.30 4.08 -8.43
CA LEU A 86 7.22 3.38 -7.16
C LEU A 86 8.24 3.97 -6.20
N GLU A 87 7.75 4.67 -5.19
CA GLU A 87 8.52 5.34 -4.15
C GLU A 87 8.49 4.55 -2.84
N ALA A 88 9.54 4.72 -2.05
CA ALA A 88 9.59 4.16 -0.71
C ALA A 88 8.57 4.87 0.18
N GLY A 89 7.63 4.10 0.70
CA GLY A 89 6.67 4.52 1.70
C GLY A 89 7.23 4.36 3.10
N GLU A 90 6.92 5.31 3.98
CA GLU A 90 7.21 5.22 5.40
C GLU A 90 6.04 4.55 6.15
N GLN A 91 6.35 3.58 7.00
CA GLN A 91 5.35 3.00 7.89
C GLN A 91 5.17 3.90 9.12
N PRO A 92 3.93 4.13 9.58
CA PRO A 92 3.72 4.80 10.85
C PRO A 92 4.32 3.97 12.00
N GLN A 93 4.78 4.65 13.04
CA GLN A 93 5.20 4.02 14.28
C GLN A 93 3.98 3.38 14.96
N PRO A 94 4.17 2.30 15.74
CA PRO A 94 3.07 1.72 16.52
C PRO A 94 2.43 2.79 17.43
N PRO A 95 1.10 2.74 17.64
CA PRO A 95 0.45 3.60 18.61
C PRO A 95 1.01 3.32 20.01
N GLU A 96 1.26 4.37 20.76
CA GLU A 96 1.67 4.26 22.16
C GLU A 96 0.44 4.15 23.07
N PHE A 97 0.62 3.60 24.26
CA PHE A 97 -0.43 3.57 25.27
C PHE A 97 0.10 3.97 26.65
N VAL A 98 -0.77 4.60 27.42
CA VAL A 98 -0.51 4.99 28.81
C VAL A 98 -1.54 4.30 29.70
N VAL A 99 -1.07 3.70 30.79
CA VAL A 99 -1.97 3.15 31.82
C VAL A 99 -2.41 4.29 32.71
N GLU A 100 -3.67 4.68 32.63
CA GLU A 100 -4.23 5.74 33.46
C GLU A 100 -4.63 5.23 34.84
N GLN A 101 -5.26 4.06 34.88
CA GLN A 101 -5.69 3.44 36.13
C GLN A 101 -5.53 1.92 36.05
N ALA A 102 -4.95 1.35 37.09
CA ALA A 102 -4.95 -0.08 37.34
C ALA A 102 -5.53 -0.30 38.75
N LYS A 103 -6.86 -0.24 38.85
CA LYS A 103 -7.54 -0.59 40.10
C LYS A 103 -7.72 -2.10 40.11
N ASN A 104 -7.07 -2.75 41.08
CA ASN A 104 -7.14 -4.19 41.37
C ASN A 104 -7.12 -5.09 40.10
N SER A 105 -7.68 -6.29 40.18
CA SER A 105 -7.74 -7.24 39.06
C SER A 105 -8.96 -7.05 38.14
N GLU A 106 -9.83 -6.06 38.41
CA GLU A 106 -11.13 -5.92 37.75
C GLU A 106 -11.16 -4.80 36.70
N LEU A 107 -10.40 -3.71 36.89
CA LEU A 107 -10.46 -2.56 35.98
C LEU A 107 -9.08 -1.98 35.65
N MET A 108 -8.75 -2.02 34.36
CA MET A 108 -7.60 -1.33 33.77
C MET A 108 -8.10 -0.31 32.75
N ILE A 109 -7.75 0.96 32.94
CA ILE A 109 -8.02 2.05 32.02
C ILE A 109 -6.70 2.42 31.34
N ILE A 110 -6.69 2.36 30.01
CA ILE A 110 -5.57 2.77 29.18
C ILE A 110 -6.02 3.85 28.21
N THR A 111 -5.13 4.80 27.94
CA THR A 111 -5.28 5.77 26.86
C THR A 111 -4.32 5.40 25.74
N ILE A 112 -4.83 5.34 24.52
CA ILE A 112 -4.05 5.03 23.32
C ILE A 112 -3.78 6.34 22.59
N LEU A 113 -2.51 6.64 22.39
CA LEU A 113 -2.06 7.78 21.60
C LEU A 113 -2.01 7.35 20.12
N PRO A 114 -2.43 8.24 19.19
CA PRO A 114 -2.37 7.92 17.77
C PRO A 114 -0.93 7.63 17.34
N PRO A 115 -0.73 6.76 16.34
CA PRO A 115 0.58 6.49 15.78
C PRO A 115 1.19 7.77 15.22
N SER A 116 2.46 8.03 15.54
CA SER A 116 3.26 9.04 14.86
C SER A 116 3.73 8.48 13.51
N GLY A 117 4.05 9.34 12.55
CA GLY A 117 4.46 8.87 11.23
C GLY A 117 4.38 9.92 10.14
N PRO A 118 4.32 9.48 8.87
CA PRO A 118 4.31 10.38 7.73
C PRO A 118 3.07 11.28 7.73
N THR A 119 3.16 12.42 7.06
CA THR A 119 2.09 13.42 6.93
C THR A 119 1.48 13.44 5.53
N GLY A 120 0.37 14.15 5.34
CA GLY A 120 -0.25 14.33 4.03
C GLY A 120 -0.90 13.04 3.51
N LEU A 121 -0.63 12.66 2.27
CA LEU A 121 -1.27 11.51 1.60
C LEU A 121 -0.96 10.16 2.26
N MET A 122 0.12 10.08 3.04
CA MET A 122 0.54 8.86 3.74
C MET A 122 0.18 8.87 5.24
N ALA A 123 -0.51 9.90 5.72
CA ALA A 123 -0.85 10.01 7.13
C ALA A 123 -1.70 8.82 7.61
N PRO A 124 -1.42 8.27 8.82
CA PRO A 124 -2.21 7.19 9.36
C PRO A 124 -3.65 7.65 9.57
N THR A 125 -4.61 6.87 9.08
CA THR A 125 -6.06 7.17 9.20
C THR A 125 -6.73 6.41 10.34
N GLY A 126 -6.04 5.44 10.91
CA GLY A 126 -6.55 4.61 12.00
C GLY A 126 -5.53 3.61 12.51
N PHE A 127 -5.90 2.89 13.57
CA PHE A 127 -5.09 1.85 14.19
C PHE A 127 -5.97 0.75 14.78
N ILE A 128 -5.39 -0.45 14.93
CA ILE A 128 -6.04 -1.59 15.58
C ILE A 128 -5.36 -1.82 16.92
N VAL A 129 -6.15 -1.96 17.97
CA VAL A 129 -5.67 -2.43 19.28
C VAL A 129 -6.11 -3.86 19.50
N LYS A 130 -5.14 -4.72 19.77
CA LYS A 130 -5.36 -6.13 20.13
C LYS A 130 -5.05 -6.32 21.61
N TYR A 131 -5.97 -6.96 22.34
CA TYR A 131 -5.84 -7.18 23.77
C TYR A 131 -6.44 -8.53 24.17
N ARG A 132 -5.93 -9.10 25.26
CA ARG A 132 -6.45 -10.35 25.85
C ARG A 132 -6.19 -10.37 27.35
N LEU A 133 -6.98 -11.16 28.06
CA LEU A 133 -6.69 -11.47 29.46
C LEU A 133 -5.60 -12.54 29.50
N VAL A 134 -4.64 -12.37 30.42
CA VAL A 134 -3.57 -13.33 30.66
C VAL A 134 -3.87 -14.06 31.96
N ASP A 135 -4.26 -15.33 31.87
CA ASP A 135 -4.42 -16.21 33.04
C ASP A 135 -3.13 -17.04 33.23
N PRO A 136 -2.38 -16.85 34.33
CA PRO A 136 -1.16 -17.61 34.61
C PRO A 136 -1.36 -19.13 34.64
N LYS A 137 -2.59 -19.61 34.87
CA LYS A 137 -2.94 -21.03 34.91
C LYS A 137 -3.30 -21.60 33.54
N LYS A 138 -3.51 -20.75 32.52
CA LYS A 138 -3.82 -21.15 31.15
C LYS A 138 -2.72 -20.65 30.21
N PRO A 139 -1.70 -21.47 29.88
CA PRO A 139 -0.54 -21.03 29.11
C PRO A 139 -0.88 -20.59 27.67
N HIS A 140 -2.03 -21.04 27.12
CA HIS A 140 -2.52 -20.58 25.82
C HIS A 140 -3.35 -19.28 25.90
N GLY A 141 -3.71 -18.82 27.10
CA GLY A 141 -4.50 -17.61 27.34
C GLY A 141 -5.91 -17.66 26.76
N ASP A 142 -6.64 -16.55 26.87
CA ASP A 142 -7.88 -16.34 26.11
C ASP A 142 -7.55 -15.86 24.69
N ASP A 143 -8.52 -16.00 23.78
CA ASP A 143 -8.43 -15.48 22.42
C ASP A 143 -8.21 -13.96 22.41
N TRP A 144 -7.46 -13.50 21.41
CA TRP A 144 -7.26 -12.07 21.18
C TRP A 144 -8.57 -11.40 20.81
N LYS A 145 -8.87 -10.30 21.50
CA LYS A 145 -9.90 -9.34 21.11
C LYS A 145 -9.22 -8.21 20.36
N GLU A 146 -9.92 -7.64 19.39
CA GLU A 146 -9.41 -6.50 18.63
C GLU A 146 -10.47 -5.44 18.42
N ARG A 147 -10.02 -4.18 18.34
CA ARG A 147 -10.87 -3.04 18.01
C ARG A 147 -10.10 -2.06 17.13
N TYR A 148 -10.79 -1.57 16.10
CA TYR A 148 -10.28 -0.55 15.20
C TYR A 148 -10.71 0.85 15.65
N TYR A 149 -9.81 1.82 15.49
CA TYR A 149 -9.99 3.21 15.85
C TYR A 149 -9.62 4.09 14.65
N ASN A 150 -10.50 5.03 14.29
CA ASN A 150 -10.21 6.06 13.28
C ASN A 150 -9.53 7.25 13.94
N ILE A 151 -8.48 7.75 13.30
CA ILE A 151 -7.86 9.04 13.60
C ILE A 151 -8.59 10.03 12.70
N ASN A 152 -9.66 10.65 13.21
CA ASN A 152 -10.34 11.69 12.45
C ASN A 152 -9.33 12.82 12.18
N SER A 153 -8.90 12.98 10.93
CA SER A 153 -8.18 14.18 10.51
C SER A 153 -9.14 15.35 10.70
N SER A 154 -8.79 16.27 11.59
CA SER A 154 -9.51 17.53 11.79
C SER A 154 -9.60 18.31 10.47
#